data_AF-A0A7L4MPF8-F1
#
_entry.id   AF-A0A7L4MPF8-F1
#
_cell.length_a   1.000
_cell.length_b   1.000
_cell.length_c   1.000
_cell.angle_alpha   90.00
_cell.angle_beta   90.00
_cell.angle_gamma   90.00
#
_symmetry.space_group_name_H-M   'P 1'
#
loop_
_entity.id
_entity.type
_entity.pdbx_description
1 polymer ?
#
loop_
_entity_poly.entity_id
_entity_poly.type
_entity_poly.pdbx_seq_one_letter_code
_entity_poly.pdbx_strand_id
1 'polypeptide(L)'
;MDVLRPPLIRIGGRVYRKNLIREQAYQREEEEEDFCAGPADCADEPCDAFVVEETERGFQCRVEVPSPLYKYIIGKKGETKKKLETETRTSISIPKPGVEGEIVITGQHRSGVVSARTRIDVLLDSFRKKQPFTHFLSFALNQPAIQEKFLQFKEEVLEKCSKDHGVSGSLFQNPAKLHLTLGTLVLLNEQEIQKACDLLQRCKEDFVDQIAEGKPLTVEVAGVEYMNDDPAMMDVLYAKVRMKDGSDRLQVIADQLAERFVASGLMLKEWDRVKLHATVMNTLFRKDPSGAYPSSLT
;
A
#
# COMPACT_ATOMS: atom_id res chain seq x y z
N MET A 1 36.23 7.27 18.11
CA MET A 1 36.81 8.02 16.98
C MET A 1 35.97 9.26 16.76
N ASP A 2 36.63 10.40 16.54
CA ASP A 2 36.00 11.71 16.45
C ASP A 2 35.31 11.88 15.08
N VAL A 3 33.98 11.85 15.07
CA VAL A 3 33.12 11.99 13.89
C VAL A 3 33.37 13.32 13.16
N LEU A 4 33.99 14.29 13.83
CA LEU A 4 34.25 15.62 13.32
C LEU A 4 35.50 15.74 12.43
N ARG A 5 36.32 14.68 12.29
CA ARG A 5 37.52 14.69 11.41
C ARG A 5 37.73 13.37 10.65
N PRO A 6 36.91 13.07 9.61
CA PRO A 6 37.06 11.84 8.84
C PRO A 6 38.35 11.84 7.99
N PRO A 7 39.04 10.69 7.84
CA PRO A 7 40.24 10.58 7.03
C PRO A 7 39.99 10.93 5.56
N LEU A 8 40.89 11.71 4.96
CA LEU A 8 40.79 12.17 3.56
C LEU A 8 41.60 11.25 2.62
N ILE A 9 41.03 10.91 1.46
CA ILE A 9 41.69 10.11 0.41
C ILE A 9 41.76 10.93 -0.87
N ARG A 10 42.89 10.89 -1.60
CA ARG A 10 43.01 11.47 -2.93
C ARG A 10 42.94 10.39 -4.01
N ILE A 11 42.00 10.55 -4.96
CA ILE A 11 41.89 9.70 -6.15
C ILE A 11 41.72 10.62 -7.37
N GLY A 12 42.57 10.46 -8.39
CA GLY A 12 42.47 11.22 -9.64
C GLY A 12 42.49 12.75 -9.45
N GLY A 13 43.30 13.26 -8.52
CA GLY A 13 43.42 14.68 -8.23
C GLY A 13 42.27 15.28 -7.38
N ARG A 14 41.22 14.51 -7.07
CA ARG A 14 40.11 14.92 -6.21
C ARG A 14 40.27 14.36 -4.80
N VAL A 15 39.86 15.14 -3.80
CA VAL A 15 39.95 14.76 -2.37
C VAL A 15 38.57 14.32 -1.89
N TYR A 16 38.50 13.12 -1.31
CA TYR A 16 37.30 12.48 -0.79
C TYR A 16 37.39 12.34 0.72
N ARG A 17 36.26 12.44 1.43
CA ARG A 17 36.15 12.13 2.86
C ARG A 17 35.75 10.66 3.02
N LYS A 18 36.60 9.84 3.65
CA LYS A 18 36.29 8.46 3.97
C LYS A 18 35.52 8.43 5.29
N ASN A 19 34.20 8.29 5.21
CA ASN A 19 33.41 7.98 6.39
C ASN A 19 33.65 6.52 6.78
N LEU A 20 34.10 6.29 8.01
CA LEU A 20 34.14 4.95 8.59
C LEU A 20 32.69 4.57 8.91
N ILE A 21 31.99 4.02 7.92
CA ILE A 21 30.75 3.29 8.20
C ILE A 21 31.21 2.08 9.01
N ARG A 22 30.77 2.02 10.26
CA ARG A 22 30.89 0.81 11.07
C ARG A 22 29.99 -0.20 10.35
N GLU A 23 30.58 -0.98 9.45
CA GLU A 23 29.95 -2.19 8.91
C GLU A 23 29.60 -3.03 10.13
N GLN A 24 28.34 -2.94 10.57
CA GLN A 24 27.72 -4.09 11.19
C GLN A 24 27.83 -5.16 10.12
N ALA A 25 28.65 -6.16 10.39
CA ALA A 25 28.79 -7.34 9.57
C ALA A 25 27.40 -7.99 9.46
N TYR A 26 26.65 -7.59 8.43
CA TYR A 26 25.79 -8.54 7.76
C TYR A 26 26.75 -9.50 7.11
N GLN A 27 26.99 -10.62 7.78
CA GLN A 27 27.38 -11.85 7.11
C GLN A 27 26.32 -12.10 6.05
N ARG A 28 26.52 -11.56 4.84
CA ARG A 28 26.00 -12.18 3.64
C ARG A 28 26.98 -13.31 3.36
N GLU A 29 26.80 -14.39 4.11
CA GLU A 29 27.28 -15.67 3.64
C GLU A 29 26.41 -15.98 2.41
N GLU A 30 27.08 -16.15 1.28
CA GLU A 30 26.54 -16.91 0.16
C GLU A 30 26.42 -18.36 0.65
N GLU A 31 25.41 -18.64 1.47
CA GLU A 31 24.97 -20.00 1.72
C GLU A 31 23.95 -20.33 0.64
N GLU A 32 24.36 -21.24 -0.25
CA GLU A 32 23.44 -22.11 -0.95
C GLU A 32 22.54 -22.77 0.12
N GLU A 33 21.34 -22.21 0.36
CA GLU A 33 20.34 -22.83 1.23
C GLU A 33 19.80 -24.08 0.52
N ASP A 34 20.55 -25.17 0.69
CA ASP A 34 20.09 -26.53 0.52
C ASP A 34 19.02 -26.80 1.59
N PHE A 35 17.75 -26.66 1.20
CA PHE A 35 16.59 -26.83 2.06
C PHE A 35 16.46 -28.31 2.47
N CYS A 36 17.21 -28.72 3.48
CA CYS A 36 17.08 -30.03 4.10
C CYS A 36 15.70 -30.16 4.74
N ALA A 37 14.84 -30.92 4.08
CA ALA A 37 13.55 -31.37 4.56
C ALA A 37 13.67 -32.11 5.90
N GLY A 38 13.21 -31.49 6.98
CA GLY A 38 12.72 -32.21 8.16
C GLY A 38 11.29 -32.70 7.88
N PRO A 39 10.90 -33.92 8.34
CA PRO A 39 9.62 -34.53 7.99
C PRO A 39 8.51 -33.82 8.77
N ALA A 40 8.06 -32.69 8.25
CA ALA A 40 6.72 -32.20 8.54
C ALA A 40 5.78 -33.14 7.78
N ASP A 41 5.02 -33.92 8.53
CA ASP A 41 3.92 -34.74 8.01
C ASP A 41 3.17 -33.96 6.94
N CYS A 42 3.39 -34.38 5.69
CA CYS A 42 2.64 -33.96 4.54
C CYS A 42 1.25 -34.56 4.67
N ALA A 43 0.43 -33.97 5.55
CA ALA A 43 -0.99 -33.96 5.29
C ALA A 43 -1.15 -33.01 4.09
N ASP A 44 -1.21 -33.59 2.89
CA ASP A 44 -1.79 -32.97 1.70
C ASP A 44 -3.20 -32.47 2.08
N GLU A 45 -3.28 -31.26 2.62
CA GLU A 45 -4.49 -30.47 2.56
C GLU A 45 -4.72 -30.19 1.07
N PRO A 46 -5.80 -30.71 0.47
CA PRO A 46 -6.06 -30.44 -0.94
C PRO A 46 -6.22 -28.93 -1.11
N CYS A 47 -5.39 -28.35 -1.97
CA CYS A 47 -5.51 -26.97 -2.44
C CYS A 47 -6.78 -26.85 -3.32
N ASP A 48 -7.95 -27.02 -2.71
CA ASP A 48 -9.28 -26.93 -3.32
C ASP A 48 -9.80 -25.48 -3.35
N ALA A 49 -8.93 -24.48 -3.14
CA ALA A 49 -9.31 -23.08 -3.15
C ALA A 49 -9.75 -22.55 -4.54
N PHE A 50 -9.38 -23.25 -5.61
CA PHE A 50 -9.70 -22.82 -6.97
C PHE A 50 -10.82 -23.66 -7.58
N VAL A 51 -11.85 -22.98 -8.10
CA VAL A 51 -12.88 -23.60 -8.93
C VAL A 51 -12.22 -24.00 -10.26
N VAL A 52 -11.99 -25.31 -10.42
CA VAL A 52 -11.49 -25.91 -11.65
C VAL A 52 -12.62 -26.74 -12.25
N GLU A 53 -13.08 -26.34 -13.43
CA GLU A 53 -14.14 -27.00 -14.16
C GLU A 53 -13.56 -28.14 -15.01
N GLU A 54 -14.21 -29.30 -14.99
CA GLU A 54 -13.92 -30.38 -15.92
C GLU A 54 -14.71 -30.16 -17.22
N THR A 55 -14.01 -30.26 -18.34
CA THR A 55 -14.53 -30.05 -19.69
C THR A 55 -14.22 -31.28 -20.55
N GLU A 56 -14.89 -31.44 -21.68
CA GLU A 56 -14.65 -32.56 -22.61
C GLU A 56 -13.20 -32.69 -23.09
N ARG A 57 -12.40 -31.62 -22.96
CA ARG A 57 -11.01 -31.53 -23.43
C ARG A 57 -9.98 -31.45 -22.30
N GLY A 58 -10.39 -31.63 -21.04
CA GLY A 58 -9.53 -31.55 -19.87
C GLY A 58 -10.09 -30.60 -18.80
N PHE A 59 -9.23 -29.86 -18.12
CA PHE A 59 -9.58 -28.97 -17.02
C PHE A 59 -9.45 -27.51 -17.41
N GLN A 60 -10.33 -26.67 -16.86
CA GLN A 60 -10.37 -25.23 -17.10
C GLN A 60 -10.46 -24.45 -15.78
N CYS A 61 -9.76 -23.33 -15.69
CA CYS A 61 -9.91 -22.36 -14.60
C CYS A 61 -10.04 -20.94 -15.19
N ARG A 62 -10.92 -20.13 -14.61
CA ARG A 62 -11.18 -18.75 -15.02
C ARG A 62 -10.73 -17.80 -13.92
N VAL A 63 -10.15 -16.69 -14.33
CA VAL A 63 -9.63 -15.68 -13.42
C VAL A 63 -10.04 -14.30 -13.87
N GLU A 64 -10.68 -13.55 -12.99
CA GLU A 64 -10.89 -12.12 -13.16
C GLU A 64 -9.58 -11.37 -12.85
N VAL A 65 -9.01 -10.71 -13.85
CA VAL A 65 -7.79 -9.91 -13.69
C VAL A 65 -8.01 -8.55 -14.35
N PRO A 66 -7.71 -7.42 -13.67
CA PRO A 66 -7.79 -6.11 -14.29
C PRO A 66 -6.93 -6.02 -15.56
N SER A 67 -7.48 -5.43 -16.62
CA SER A 67 -6.77 -5.32 -17.91
C SER A 67 -5.39 -4.64 -17.84
N PRO A 68 -5.09 -3.68 -16.93
CA PRO A 68 -3.75 -3.13 -16.79
C PRO A 68 -2.69 -4.17 -16.39
N LEU A 69 -3.09 -5.30 -15.81
CA LEU A 69 -2.17 -6.35 -15.34
C LEU A 69 -1.83 -7.39 -16.42
N TYR A 70 -2.61 -7.49 -17.50
CA TYR A 70 -2.38 -8.47 -18.58
C TYR A 70 -0.98 -8.40 -19.16
N LYS A 71 -0.45 -7.19 -19.35
CA LYS A 71 0.89 -6.97 -19.92
C LYS A 71 2.00 -7.64 -19.11
N TYR A 72 1.80 -7.79 -17.79
CA TYR A 72 2.78 -8.41 -16.92
C TYR A 72 2.73 -9.94 -16.96
N ILE A 73 1.54 -10.52 -17.16
CA ILE A 73 1.38 -11.97 -17.39
C ILE A 73 1.94 -12.34 -18.77
N ILE A 74 1.67 -11.51 -19.79
CA ILE A 74 2.22 -11.70 -21.14
C ILE A 74 3.75 -11.62 -21.10
N GLY A 75 4.29 -10.59 -20.46
CA GLY A 75 5.73 -10.35 -20.38
C GLY A 75 6.32 -9.80 -21.69
N LYS A 76 7.62 -9.49 -21.67
CA LYS A 76 8.33 -8.97 -22.86
C LYS A 76 8.26 -10.01 -23.98
N LYS A 77 7.74 -9.61 -25.16
CA LYS A 77 7.55 -10.50 -26.34
C LYS A 77 6.74 -11.78 -26.04
N GLY A 78 5.91 -11.80 -24.99
CA GLY A 78 5.14 -12.99 -24.60
C GLY A 78 5.95 -14.06 -23.88
N GLU A 79 7.18 -13.77 -23.45
CA GLU A 79 8.09 -14.76 -22.85
C GLU A 79 7.55 -15.35 -21.55
N THR A 80 7.05 -14.51 -20.65
CA THR A 80 6.49 -14.97 -19.36
C THR A 80 5.33 -15.92 -19.57
N LYS A 81 4.38 -15.56 -20.45
CA LYS A 81 3.25 -16.42 -20.79
C LYS A 81 3.71 -17.76 -21.36
N LYS A 82 4.61 -17.76 -22.35
CA LYS A 82 5.13 -18.99 -22.97
C LYS A 82 5.85 -19.88 -21.97
N LYS A 83 6.64 -19.28 -21.07
CA LYS A 83 7.32 -19.98 -19.99
C LYS A 83 6.32 -20.65 -19.05
N LEU A 84 5.29 -19.92 -18.61
CA LEU A 84 4.21 -20.48 -17.79
C LEU A 84 3.54 -21.66 -18.50
N GLU A 85 3.06 -21.46 -19.73
CA GLU A 85 2.40 -22.50 -20.54
C GLU A 85 3.27 -23.77 -20.70
N THR A 86 4.58 -23.60 -20.90
CA THR A 86 5.53 -24.71 -21.08
C THR A 86 5.76 -25.47 -19.78
N GLU A 87 6.00 -24.76 -18.68
CA GLU A 87 6.34 -25.37 -17.38
C GLU A 87 5.14 -26.07 -16.73
N THR A 88 3.92 -25.56 -16.95
CA THR A 88 2.69 -26.13 -16.38
C THR A 88 1.92 -27.02 -17.36
N ARG A 89 2.36 -27.11 -18.62
CA ARG A 89 1.67 -27.84 -19.71
C ARG A 89 0.21 -27.41 -19.87
N THR A 90 -0.03 -26.10 -19.78
CA THR A 90 -1.35 -25.48 -19.92
C THR A 90 -1.36 -24.48 -21.07
N SER A 91 -2.55 -24.10 -21.54
CA SER A 91 -2.75 -22.95 -22.42
C SER A 91 -3.43 -21.82 -21.66
N ILE A 92 -2.94 -20.60 -21.83
CA ILE A 92 -3.45 -19.40 -21.16
C ILE A 92 -4.03 -18.48 -22.25
N SER A 93 -5.34 -18.26 -22.21
CA SER A 93 -6.03 -17.30 -23.05
C SER A 93 -6.24 -15.99 -22.29
N ILE A 94 -5.67 -14.90 -22.80
CA ILE A 94 -5.75 -13.57 -22.18
C ILE A 94 -6.57 -12.69 -23.14
N PRO A 95 -7.56 -11.93 -22.64
CA PRO A 95 -8.30 -10.96 -23.45
C PRO A 95 -7.39 -9.91 -24.12
N LYS A 96 -7.94 -9.21 -25.11
CA LYS A 96 -7.21 -8.13 -25.78
C LYS A 96 -6.86 -7.01 -24.77
N PRO A 97 -5.69 -6.37 -24.89
CA PRO A 97 -5.35 -5.21 -24.06
C PRO A 97 -6.43 -4.12 -24.16
N GLY A 98 -6.87 -3.60 -23.02
CA GLY A 98 -7.92 -2.59 -22.93
C GLY A 98 -9.36 -3.13 -22.95
N VAL A 99 -9.54 -4.45 -23.06
CA VAL A 99 -10.86 -5.11 -22.91
C VAL A 99 -10.86 -5.88 -21.60
N GLU A 100 -11.78 -5.55 -20.71
CA GLU A 100 -12.01 -6.32 -19.47
C GLU A 100 -12.52 -7.73 -19.81
N GLY A 101 -12.08 -8.72 -19.05
CA GLY A 101 -12.49 -10.11 -19.26
C GLY A 101 -11.75 -11.10 -18.38
N GLU A 102 -12.15 -12.35 -18.48
CA GLU A 102 -11.52 -13.44 -17.73
C GLU A 102 -10.30 -13.99 -18.47
N ILE A 103 -9.22 -14.23 -17.72
CA ILE A 103 -8.13 -15.07 -18.19
C ILE A 103 -8.57 -16.52 -18.04
N VAL A 104 -8.47 -17.27 -19.14
CA VAL A 104 -8.88 -18.68 -19.17
C VAL A 104 -7.64 -19.56 -19.26
N ILE A 105 -7.45 -20.40 -18.25
CA ILE A 105 -6.36 -21.39 -18.18
C ILE A 105 -6.97 -22.75 -18.51
N THR A 106 -6.44 -23.44 -19.50
CA THR A 106 -6.86 -24.80 -19.87
C THR A 106 -5.69 -25.78 -19.85
N GLY A 107 -5.92 -27.02 -19.46
CA GLY A 107 -4.88 -28.04 -19.40
C GLY A 107 -5.43 -29.45 -19.33
N GLN A 108 -4.62 -30.46 -19.66
CA GLN A 108 -5.05 -31.87 -19.62
C GLN A 108 -5.16 -32.41 -18.19
N HIS A 109 -4.42 -31.82 -17.24
CA HIS A 109 -4.38 -32.24 -15.84
C HIS A 109 -4.76 -31.10 -14.91
N ARG A 110 -5.59 -31.41 -13.90
CA ARG A 110 -6.02 -30.46 -12.85
C ARG A 110 -4.82 -29.80 -12.16
N SER A 111 -3.79 -30.59 -11.85
CA SER A 111 -2.56 -30.09 -11.19
C SER A 111 -1.82 -29.03 -12.00
N GLY A 112 -1.78 -29.17 -13.33
CA GLY A 112 -1.17 -28.18 -14.22
C GLY A 112 -1.93 -26.85 -14.21
N VAL A 113 -3.26 -26.91 -14.25
CA VAL A 113 -4.14 -25.73 -14.18
C VAL A 113 -4.00 -25.01 -12.84
N VAL A 114 -4.01 -25.75 -11.73
CA VAL A 114 -3.81 -25.17 -10.38
C VAL A 114 -2.42 -24.55 -10.22
N SER A 115 -1.38 -25.20 -10.74
CA SER A 115 -0.01 -24.65 -10.71
C SER A 115 0.10 -23.37 -11.55
N ALA A 116 -0.48 -23.34 -12.74
CA ALA A 116 -0.52 -22.14 -13.58
C ALA A 116 -1.29 -20.99 -12.90
N ARG A 117 -2.44 -21.29 -12.30
CA ARG A 117 -3.26 -20.34 -11.54
C ARG A 117 -2.46 -19.70 -10.40
N THR A 118 -1.80 -20.54 -9.59
CA THR A 118 -1.00 -20.11 -8.44
C THR A 118 0.16 -19.20 -8.88
N ARG A 119 0.86 -19.56 -9.96
CA ARG A 119 1.96 -18.75 -10.49
C ARG A 119 1.50 -17.40 -11.05
N ILE A 120 0.31 -17.36 -11.66
CA ILE A 120 -0.30 -16.09 -12.10
C ILE A 120 -0.62 -15.22 -10.89
N ASP A 121 -1.22 -15.77 -9.83
CA ASP A 121 -1.54 -14.99 -8.61
C ASP A 121 -0.28 -14.39 -7.97
N VAL A 122 0.78 -15.18 -7.81
CA VAL A 122 2.06 -14.71 -7.28
C VAL A 122 2.66 -13.58 -8.14
N LEU A 123 2.56 -13.69 -9.46
CA LEU A 123 2.99 -12.62 -10.36
C LEU A 123 2.15 -11.36 -10.15
N LEU A 124 0.82 -11.48 -10.14
CA LEU A 124 -0.08 -10.35 -9.97
C LEU A 124 0.16 -9.62 -8.64
N ASP A 125 0.32 -10.35 -7.54
CA ASP A 125 0.64 -9.78 -6.24
C ASP A 125 1.97 -9.01 -6.25
N SER A 126 3.00 -9.58 -6.88
CA SER A 126 4.30 -8.91 -7.05
C SER A 126 4.20 -7.61 -7.84
N PHE A 127 3.36 -7.57 -8.88
CA PHE A 127 3.17 -6.36 -9.69
C PHE A 127 2.27 -5.34 -9.00
N ARG A 128 1.25 -5.79 -8.27
CA ARG A 128 0.33 -4.92 -7.53
C ARG A 128 1.05 -4.19 -6.41
N LYS A 129 1.93 -4.86 -5.66
CA LYS A 129 2.80 -4.27 -4.64
C LYS A 129 3.72 -3.16 -5.17
N LYS A 130 4.01 -3.16 -6.47
CA LYS A 130 4.85 -2.15 -7.13
C LYS A 130 4.04 -0.99 -7.72
N GLN A 131 2.72 -1.08 -7.76
CA GLN A 131 1.90 0.02 -8.25
C GLN A 131 1.77 1.09 -7.16
N PRO A 132 1.73 2.39 -7.54
CA PRO A 132 1.29 3.42 -6.62
C PRO A 132 -0.16 3.15 -6.20
N PHE A 133 -0.51 3.51 -4.96
CA PHE A 133 -1.90 3.48 -4.54
C PHE A 133 -2.74 4.43 -5.40
N THR A 134 -3.99 4.05 -5.64
CA THR A 134 -4.94 4.86 -6.42
C THR A 134 -6.04 5.43 -5.53
N HIS A 135 -6.40 4.71 -4.46
CA HIS A 135 -7.45 5.09 -3.52
C HIS A 135 -6.98 4.85 -2.09
N PHE A 136 -7.77 5.30 -1.13
CA PHE A 136 -7.54 5.04 0.30
C PHE A 136 -8.87 5.09 1.05
N LEU A 137 -8.97 4.34 2.16
CA LEU A 137 -10.06 4.53 3.11
C LEU A 137 -9.73 5.68 4.06
N SER A 138 -10.74 6.48 4.41
CA SER A 138 -10.56 7.54 5.39
C SER A 138 -11.83 7.92 6.14
N PHE A 139 -11.64 8.52 7.31
CA PHE A 139 -12.66 9.35 7.96
C PHE A 139 -12.41 10.83 7.61
N ALA A 140 -13.44 11.51 7.13
CA ALA A 140 -13.35 12.94 6.84
C ALA A 140 -13.23 13.74 8.15
N LEU A 141 -12.28 14.67 8.19
CA LEU A 141 -11.99 15.52 9.35
C LEU A 141 -12.09 17.02 8.98
N ASN A 142 -12.98 17.32 8.03
CA ASN A 142 -13.11 18.63 7.39
C ASN A 142 -14.38 19.38 7.84
N GLN A 143 -14.86 19.15 9.05
CA GLN A 143 -15.98 19.94 9.60
C GLN A 143 -15.56 21.42 9.74
N PRO A 144 -16.48 22.40 9.55
CA PRO A 144 -16.15 23.82 9.60
C PRO A 144 -15.37 24.25 10.85
N ALA A 145 -15.77 23.74 12.03
CA ALA A 145 -15.09 24.03 13.29
C ALA A 145 -13.62 23.56 13.31
N ILE A 146 -13.32 22.41 12.69
CA ILE A 146 -11.95 21.89 12.58
C ILE A 146 -11.16 22.72 11.57
N GLN A 147 -11.77 23.06 10.43
CA GLN A 147 -11.12 23.91 9.42
C GLN A 147 -10.74 25.28 9.98
N GLU A 148 -11.63 25.93 10.73
CA GLU A 148 -11.37 27.22 11.37
C GLU A 148 -10.20 27.13 12.36
N LYS A 149 -10.22 26.12 13.25
CA LYS A 149 -9.13 25.89 14.22
C LYS A 149 -7.80 25.54 13.56
N PHE A 150 -7.83 24.79 12.46
CA PHE A 150 -6.65 24.49 11.67
C PHE A 150 -6.07 25.75 10.99
N LEU A 151 -6.92 26.65 10.49
CA LEU A 151 -6.47 27.93 9.93
C LEU A 151 -5.87 28.84 11.01
N GLN A 152 -6.48 28.92 12.19
CA GLN A 152 -5.90 29.62 13.35
C GLN A 152 -4.53 29.04 13.72
N PHE A 153 -4.42 27.71 13.82
CA PHE A 153 -3.14 27.03 14.04
C PHE A 153 -2.09 27.39 12.98
N LYS A 154 -2.47 27.39 11.69
CA LYS A 154 -1.59 27.77 10.58
C LYS A 154 -1.10 29.22 10.73
N GLU A 155 -1.98 30.16 11.03
CA GLU A 155 -1.63 31.56 11.23
C GLU A 155 -0.65 31.72 12.39
N GLU A 156 -0.93 31.09 13.55
CA GLU A 156 -0.05 31.14 14.71
C GLU A 156 1.35 30.54 14.43
N VAL A 157 1.42 29.42 13.73
CA VAL A 157 2.70 28.80 13.36
C VAL A 157 3.48 29.70 12.41
N LEU A 158 2.83 30.31 11.41
CA LEU A 158 3.49 31.23 10.50
C LEU A 158 3.94 32.52 11.21
N GLU A 159 3.16 33.03 12.16
CA GLU A 159 3.56 34.19 12.96
C GLU A 159 4.81 33.88 13.81
N LYS A 160 4.80 32.75 14.53
CA LYS A 160 5.85 32.38 15.48
C LYS A 160 7.12 31.83 14.81
N CYS A 161 6.98 31.11 13.69
CA CYS A 161 8.05 30.32 13.07
C CYS A 161 8.38 30.74 11.62
N SER A 162 7.83 31.85 11.08
CA SER A 162 8.14 32.30 9.70
C SER A 162 9.61 32.60 9.44
N LYS A 163 10.39 32.86 10.48
CA LYS A 163 11.84 33.11 10.37
C LYS A 163 12.66 31.83 10.33
N ASP A 164 12.06 30.69 10.65
CA ASP A 164 12.73 29.39 10.65
C ASP A 164 12.84 28.86 9.22
N HIS A 165 14.00 28.27 8.91
CA HIS A 165 14.29 27.82 7.56
C HIS A 165 13.32 26.71 7.13
N GLY A 166 12.66 26.93 5.98
CA GLY A 166 11.79 25.93 5.37
C GLY A 166 10.33 25.95 5.85
N VAL A 167 9.97 26.72 6.88
CA VAL A 167 8.58 26.87 7.30
C VAL A 167 7.89 27.87 6.38
N SER A 168 6.85 27.42 5.66
CA SER A 168 6.07 28.27 4.79
C SER A 168 4.62 27.79 4.69
N GLY A 169 3.74 28.68 4.24
CA GLY A 169 2.32 28.38 4.11
C GLY A 169 2.00 27.23 3.13
N SER A 170 2.93 26.85 2.27
CA SER A 170 2.77 25.74 1.31
C SER A 170 2.95 24.35 1.93
N LEU A 171 3.49 24.26 3.15
CA LEU A 171 3.56 23.01 3.89
C LEU A 171 2.22 22.55 4.44
N PHE A 172 1.26 23.46 4.60
CA PHE A 172 -0.01 23.16 5.27
C PHE A 172 -0.99 22.48 4.32
N GLN A 173 -1.67 21.45 4.82
CA GLN A 173 -2.75 20.78 4.10
C GLN A 173 -3.88 21.75 3.73
N ASN A 174 -4.59 21.45 2.65
CA ASN A 174 -5.86 22.11 2.34
C ASN A 174 -6.91 21.74 3.43
N PRO A 175 -7.54 22.70 4.12
CA PRO A 175 -8.53 22.42 5.16
C PRO A 175 -9.66 21.48 4.71
N ALA A 176 -10.09 21.57 3.45
CA ALA A 176 -11.14 20.71 2.89
C ALA A 176 -10.69 19.25 2.71
N LYS A 177 -9.38 19.00 2.70
CA LYS A 177 -8.75 17.68 2.55
C LYS A 177 -8.28 17.08 3.87
N LEU A 178 -8.61 17.66 5.02
CA LEU A 178 -8.29 17.06 6.32
C LEU A 178 -9.06 15.74 6.50
N HIS A 179 -8.35 14.67 6.81
CA HIS A 179 -8.89 13.32 6.97
C HIS A 179 -7.97 12.44 7.83
N LEU A 180 -8.51 11.32 8.30
CA LEU A 180 -7.77 10.22 8.93
C LEU A 180 -7.66 9.08 7.93
N THR A 181 -6.46 8.77 7.47
CA THR A 181 -6.23 7.67 6.53
C THR A 181 -6.22 6.34 7.29
N LEU A 182 -6.98 5.35 6.80
CA LEU A 182 -7.05 4.01 7.41
C LEU A 182 -6.16 3.00 6.69
N GLY A 183 -6.04 3.13 5.37
CA GLY A 183 -5.19 2.29 4.55
C GLY A 183 -5.30 2.66 3.08
N THR A 184 -4.26 2.33 2.31
CA THR A 184 -4.16 2.60 0.89
C THR A 184 -4.65 1.41 0.07
N LEU A 185 -5.15 1.66 -1.14
CA LEU A 185 -5.71 0.67 -2.04
C LEU A 185 -5.12 0.82 -3.44
N VAL A 186 -4.96 -0.30 -4.15
CA VAL A 186 -4.58 -0.34 -5.56
C VAL A 186 -5.77 -0.92 -6.34
N LEU A 187 -6.71 -0.05 -6.69
CA LEU A 187 -7.88 -0.40 -7.50
C LEU A 187 -7.61 -0.01 -8.95
N LEU A 188 -7.66 -1.00 -9.86
CA LEU A 188 -7.14 -0.90 -11.23
C LEU A 188 -8.23 -0.85 -12.30
N ASN A 189 -9.47 -1.19 -11.96
CA ASN A 189 -10.63 -1.09 -12.85
C ASN A 189 -11.91 -0.76 -12.05
N GLU A 190 -13.01 -0.47 -12.77
CA GLU A 190 -14.30 -0.13 -12.17
C GLU A 190 -14.89 -1.27 -11.33
N GLN A 191 -14.61 -2.54 -11.69
CA GLN A 191 -15.09 -3.70 -10.95
C GLN A 191 -14.46 -3.77 -9.55
N GLU A 192 -13.15 -3.50 -9.42
CA GLU A 192 -12.49 -3.43 -8.12
C GLU A 192 -12.99 -2.25 -7.28
N ILE A 193 -13.28 -1.11 -7.92
CA ILE A 193 -13.90 0.04 -7.24
C ILE A 193 -15.27 -0.35 -6.69
N GLN A 194 -16.10 -1.01 -7.50
CA GLN A 194 -17.41 -1.47 -7.04
C GLN A 194 -17.30 -2.49 -5.90
N LYS A 195 -16.40 -3.48 -6.03
CA LYS A 195 -16.12 -4.46 -4.95
C LYS A 195 -15.70 -3.77 -3.65
N ALA A 196 -14.88 -2.73 -3.71
CA ALA A 196 -14.48 -1.92 -2.56
C ALA A 196 -15.66 -1.17 -1.93
N CYS A 197 -16.51 -0.55 -2.75
CA CYS A 197 -17.73 0.13 -2.29
C CYS A 197 -18.69 -0.84 -1.60
N ASP A 198 -18.96 -1.98 -2.22
CA ASP A 198 -19.86 -3.01 -1.67
C ASP A 198 -19.30 -3.61 -0.38
N LEU A 199 -17.98 -3.76 -0.27
CA LEU A 199 -17.33 -4.21 0.96
C LEU A 199 -17.46 -3.17 2.07
N LEU A 200 -17.23 -1.89 1.77
CA LEU A 200 -17.39 -0.81 2.75
C LEU A 200 -18.83 -0.72 3.26
N GLN A 201 -19.81 -0.84 2.37
CA GLN A 201 -21.23 -0.84 2.71
C GLN A 201 -21.59 -2.03 3.60
N ARG A 202 -21.10 -3.24 3.28
CA ARG A 202 -21.26 -4.41 4.15
C ARG A 202 -20.61 -4.23 5.51
N CYS A 203 -19.39 -3.69 5.57
CA CYS A 203 -18.73 -3.40 6.86
C CYS A 203 -19.56 -2.45 7.72
N LYS A 204 -20.22 -1.46 7.08
CA LYS A 204 -21.10 -0.54 7.77
C LYS A 204 -22.22 -1.27 8.53
N GLU A 205 -22.89 -2.17 7.82
CA GLU A 205 -24.00 -2.98 8.33
C GLU A 205 -23.54 -4.04 9.34
N ASP A 206 -22.41 -4.69 9.07
CA ASP A 206 -21.87 -5.78 9.88
C ASP A 206 -21.41 -5.32 11.27
N PHE A 207 -20.70 -4.19 11.36
CA PHE A 207 -20.09 -3.77 12.63
C PHE A 207 -20.03 -2.27 12.87
N VAL A 208 -19.93 -1.40 11.86
CA VAL A 208 -19.75 0.05 12.10
C VAL A 208 -20.97 0.62 12.82
N ASP A 209 -22.18 0.33 12.33
CA ASP A 209 -23.41 0.87 12.92
C ASP A 209 -23.66 0.31 14.33
N GLN A 210 -23.27 -0.94 14.58
CA GLN A 210 -23.32 -1.56 15.91
C GLN A 210 -22.33 -0.89 16.86
N ILE A 211 -21.06 -0.72 16.47
CA ILE A 211 -20.04 -0.08 17.29
C ILE A 211 -20.33 1.40 17.47
N ALA A 212 -20.99 2.06 16.52
CA ALA A 212 -21.44 3.46 16.64
C ALA A 212 -22.75 3.61 17.43
N GLU A 213 -23.47 2.52 17.71
CA GLU A 213 -24.76 2.51 18.42
C GLU A 213 -25.77 3.50 17.80
N GLY A 214 -25.72 3.68 16.48
CA GLY A 214 -26.54 4.66 15.76
C GLY A 214 -26.29 6.13 16.13
N LYS A 215 -25.19 6.45 16.83
CA LYS A 215 -24.84 7.81 17.26
C LYS A 215 -23.54 8.28 16.59
N PRO A 216 -23.40 9.59 16.31
CA PRO A 216 -22.14 10.15 15.86
C PRO A 216 -21.04 9.96 16.90
N LEU A 217 -19.87 9.48 16.47
CA LEU A 217 -18.68 9.40 17.30
C LEU A 217 -18.04 10.79 17.41
N THR A 218 -17.88 11.28 18.64
CA THR A 218 -17.26 12.59 18.89
C THR A 218 -15.79 12.42 19.21
N VAL A 219 -14.95 13.02 18.39
CA VAL A 219 -13.49 13.00 18.53
C VAL A 219 -12.96 14.34 18.98
N GLU A 220 -11.82 14.30 19.68
CA GLU A 220 -10.99 15.45 19.99
C GLU A 220 -9.70 15.37 19.15
N VAL A 221 -9.37 16.49 18.49
CA VAL A 221 -8.12 16.66 17.74
C VAL A 221 -7.24 17.58 18.58
N ALA A 222 -6.21 17.03 19.22
CA ALA A 222 -5.40 17.78 20.18
C ALA A 222 -3.96 17.29 20.22
N GLY A 223 -3.03 18.24 20.16
CA GLY A 223 -1.59 17.96 20.09
C GLY A 223 -1.14 17.56 18.69
N VAL A 224 0.16 17.68 18.46
CA VAL A 224 0.82 17.33 17.20
C VAL A 224 1.96 16.36 17.46
N GLU A 225 2.24 15.53 16.46
CA GLU A 225 3.37 14.62 16.39
C GLU A 225 3.91 14.59 14.96
N TYR A 226 5.07 13.98 14.77
CA TYR A 226 5.73 13.87 13.48
C TYR A 226 5.87 12.40 13.06
N MET A 227 5.97 12.17 11.75
CA MET A 227 6.36 10.85 11.24
C MET A 227 7.88 10.73 11.19
N ASN A 228 8.35 9.50 11.41
CA ASN A 228 9.76 9.11 11.60
C ASN A 228 10.35 9.51 12.96
N ASP A 229 11.47 8.89 13.34
CA ASP A 229 12.06 9.04 14.67
C ASP A 229 13.01 10.24 14.82
N ASP A 230 13.41 10.87 13.70
CA ASP A 230 14.32 12.01 13.68
C ASP A 230 13.58 13.33 13.36
N PRO A 231 13.38 14.22 14.36
CA PRO A 231 12.78 15.54 14.15
C PRO A 231 13.52 16.42 13.14
N ALA A 232 14.83 16.22 12.95
CA ALA A 232 15.62 17.01 12.01
C ALA A 232 15.36 16.62 10.54
N MET A 233 14.79 15.43 10.31
CA MET A 233 14.51 14.83 9.00
C MET A 233 13.01 14.56 8.82
N MET A 234 12.18 15.35 9.50
CA MET A 234 10.74 15.21 9.49
C MET A 234 10.13 15.78 8.21
N ASP A 235 9.36 14.95 7.49
CA ASP A 235 8.59 15.38 6.32
C ASP A 235 7.10 15.60 6.61
N VAL A 236 6.56 14.99 7.67
CA VAL A 236 5.11 14.99 7.95
C VAL A 236 4.83 15.35 9.40
N LEU A 237 4.03 16.40 9.61
CA LEU A 237 3.40 16.73 10.89
C LEU A 237 1.94 16.29 10.84
N TYR A 238 1.48 15.62 11.89
CA TYR A 238 0.08 15.25 12.03
C TYR A 238 -0.48 15.66 13.39
N ALA A 239 -1.78 15.95 13.40
CA ALA A 239 -2.52 16.11 14.64
C ALA A 239 -2.97 14.74 15.16
N LYS A 240 -2.93 14.60 16.49
CA LYS A 240 -3.44 13.40 17.17
C LYS A 240 -4.95 13.47 17.26
N VAL A 241 -5.58 12.32 17.16
CA VAL A 241 -7.03 12.18 17.34
C VAL A 241 -7.31 11.14 18.41
N ARG A 242 -8.22 11.49 19.32
CA ARG A 242 -8.73 10.58 20.36
C ARG A 242 -10.23 10.75 20.50
N MET A 243 -10.91 9.73 21.01
CA MET A 243 -12.33 9.86 21.34
C MET A 243 -12.51 10.80 22.53
N LYS A 244 -13.53 11.65 22.49
CA LYS A 244 -13.82 12.60 23.57
C LYS A 244 -14.31 11.91 24.85
N ASP A 245 -14.99 10.77 24.71
CA ASP A 245 -15.46 9.95 25.81
C ASP A 245 -14.39 9.00 26.38
N GLY A 246 -13.17 9.03 25.83
CA GLY A 246 -12.06 8.16 26.24
C GLY A 246 -12.19 6.70 25.78
N SER A 247 -13.21 6.36 24.98
CA SER A 247 -13.37 5.02 24.42
C SER A 247 -12.43 4.77 23.23
N ASP A 248 -12.28 3.50 22.83
CA ASP A 248 -11.51 3.12 21.64
C ASP A 248 -12.41 2.82 20.42
N ARG A 249 -13.69 3.24 20.44
CA ARG A 249 -14.68 2.85 19.40
C ARG A 249 -14.23 3.18 17.99
N LEU A 250 -13.69 4.38 17.77
CA LEU A 250 -13.15 4.79 16.46
C LEU A 250 -11.98 3.90 16.02
N GLN A 251 -11.10 3.53 16.95
CA GLN A 251 -9.98 2.65 16.67
C GLN A 251 -10.47 1.25 16.29
N VAL A 252 -11.40 0.68 17.06
CA VAL A 252 -11.95 -0.65 16.77
C VAL A 252 -12.57 -0.68 15.38
N ILE A 253 -13.31 0.36 14.99
CA ILE A 253 -13.85 0.50 13.64
C ILE A 253 -12.72 0.57 12.59
N ALA A 254 -11.70 1.39 12.84
CA ALA A 254 -10.57 1.56 11.91
C ALA A 254 -9.83 0.24 11.66
N ASP A 255 -9.52 -0.49 12.73
CA ASP A 255 -8.77 -1.74 12.67
C ASP A 255 -9.60 -2.84 11.98
N GLN A 256 -10.90 -2.97 12.32
CA GLN A 256 -11.77 -3.94 11.66
C GLN A 256 -12.00 -3.61 10.18
N LEU A 257 -12.12 -2.33 9.81
CA LEU A 257 -12.18 -1.94 8.39
C LEU A 257 -10.90 -2.35 7.66
N ALA A 258 -9.72 -2.03 8.21
CA ALA A 258 -8.45 -2.42 7.61
C ALA A 258 -8.34 -3.94 7.47
N GLU A 259 -8.68 -4.70 8.52
CA GLU A 259 -8.65 -6.16 8.51
C GLU A 259 -9.56 -6.76 7.42
N ARG A 260 -10.79 -6.25 7.28
CA ARG A 260 -11.74 -6.73 6.24
C ARG A 260 -11.27 -6.39 4.83
N PHE A 261 -10.65 -5.23 4.64
CA PHE A 261 -10.08 -4.84 3.35
C PHE A 261 -8.80 -5.62 3.00
N VAL A 262 -8.00 -5.98 4.00
CA VAL A 262 -6.86 -6.89 3.83
C VAL A 262 -7.33 -8.29 3.47
N ALA A 263 -8.32 -8.82 4.20
CA ALA A 263 -8.87 -10.16 3.97
C ALA A 263 -9.52 -10.31 2.59
N SER A 264 -10.06 -9.23 2.02
CA SER A 264 -10.59 -9.23 0.65
C SER A 264 -9.53 -9.14 -0.44
N GLY A 265 -8.26 -8.91 -0.08
CA GLY A 265 -7.16 -8.72 -1.02
C GLY A 265 -7.12 -7.34 -1.69
N LEU A 266 -7.98 -6.39 -1.29
CA LEU A 266 -8.02 -5.04 -1.85
C LEU A 266 -7.00 -4.08 -1.20
N MET A 267 -6.59 -4.39 0.03
CA MET A 267 -5.61 -3.62 0.81
C MET A 267 -4.40 -4.49 1.15
N LEU A 268 -3.21 -3.89 1.12
CA LEU A 268 -2.00 -4.53 1.61
C LEU A 268 -1.88 -4.29 3.12
N LYS A 269 -1.59 -5.36 3.88
CA LYS A 269 -1.31 -5.23 5.30
C LYS A 269 0.08 -4.62 5.49
N GLU A 270 0.13 -3.39 5.97
CA GLU A 270 1.39 -2.70 6.31
C GLU A 270 1.71 -2.82 7.80
N TRP A 271 0.68 -2.77 8.66
CA TRP A 271 0.80 -2.75 10.12
C TRP A 271 -0.30 -3.60 10.75
N ASP A 272 -0.08 -4.01 12.01
CA ASP A 272 -1.10 -4.74 12.77
C ASP A 272 -2.25 -3.86 13.26
N ARG A 273 -2.01 -2.55 13.40
CA ARG A 273 -3.01 -1.59 13.90
C ARG A 273 -2.96 -0.31 13.07
N VAL A 274 -4.12 0.27 12.80
CA VAL A 274 -4.23 1.54 12.08
C VAL A 274 -3.73 2.68 12.96
N LYS A 275 -2.71 3.41 12.50
CA LYS A 275 -2.25 4.63 13.15
C LYS A 275 -3.19 5.79 12.79
N LEU A 276 -4.19 6.06 13.61
CA LEU A 276 -5.09 7.19 13.40
C LEU A 276 -4.37 8.52 13.57
N HIS A 277 -4.25 9.28 12.48
CA HIS A 277 -3.61 10.58 12.48
C HIS A 277 -4.19 11.47 11.38
N ALA A 278 -4.19 12.79 11.62
CA ALA A 278 -4.59 13.79 10.63
C ALA A 278 -3.37 14.57 10.14
N THR A 279 -2.90 14.33 8.92
CA THR A 279 -1.76 15.07 8.37
C THR A 279 -2.10 16.55 8.22
N VAL A 280 -1.39 17.41 8.96
CA VAL A 280 -1.59 18.86 8.98
C VAL A 280 -0.54 19.60 8.17
N MET A 281 0.71 19.10 8.15
CA MET A 281 1.79 19.64 7.35
C MET A 281 2.57 18.52 6.66
N ASN A 282 2.98 18.74 5.41
CA ASN A 282 3.81 17.80 4.67
C ASN A 282 4.72 18.55 3.69
N THR A 283 6.00 18.18 3.63
CA THR A 283 6.98 18.75 2.69
C THR A 283 6.59 18.51 1.22
N LEU A 284 5.89 17.41 0.93
CA LEU A 284 5.35 17.08 -0.40
C LEU A 284 4.22 18.03 -0.84
N PHE A 285 3.60 18.81 0.07
CA PHE A 285 2.58 19.79 -0.31
C PHE A 285 3.18 21.07 -0.89
N ARG A 286 4.50 21.25 -0.79
CA ARG A 286 5.18 22.36 -1.46
C ARG A 286 4.87 22.30 -2.95
N LYS A 287 4.03 23.23 -3.38
CA LYS A 287 3.92 23.56 -4.79
C LYS A 287 5.27 24.12 -5.19
N ASP A 288 5.92 23.49 -6.17
CA ASP A 288 7.12 24.04 -6.77
C ASP A 288 6.80 25.47 -7.26
N PRO A 289 7.49 26.51 -6.78
CA PRO A 289 7.31 27.87 -7.27
C PRO A 289 7.67 27.99 -8.76
N SER A 290 8.45 27.05 -9.29
CA SER A 290 8.62 26.85 -10.72
C SER A 290 7.52 25.91 -11.20
N GLY A 291 6.57 26.41 -11.98
CA GLY A 291 5.49 25.63 -12.58
C GLY A 291 5.96 24.65 -13.66
N ALA A 292 6.94 23.79 -13.37
CA ALA A 292 7.24 22.63 -14.17
C ALA A 292 6.41 21.47 -13.64
N TYR A 293 5.32 21.16 -14.33
CA TYR A 293 4.67 19.86 -14.18
C TYR A 293 5.75 18.77 -14.25
N PRO A 294 5.81 17.80 -13.32
CA PRO A 294 6.60 16.62 -13.55
C PRO A 294 6.03 15.96 -14.80
N SER A 295 6.80 16.00 -15.88
CA SER A 295 6.53 15.24 -17.08
C SER A 295 6.44 13.79 -16.65
N SER A 296 5.23 13.25 -16.71
CA SER A 296 5.00 11.82 -16.65
C SER A 296 5.92 11.17 -17.68
N LEU A 297 6.84 10.35 -17.17
CA LEU A 297 7.69 9.48 -17.96
C LEU A 297 6.82 8.68 -18.94
N THR A 298 7.21 8.79 -20.21
CA THR A 298 6.82 7.95 -21.35
C THR A 298 6.90 6.47 -21.05
#